data_AF-A0A382MZI5-F1
#
_entry.id   AF-A0A382MZI5-F1
#
_cell.length_a   1.000
_cell.length_b   1.000
_cell.length_c   1.000
_cell.angle_alpha   90.00
_cell.angle_beta   90.00
_cell.angle_gamma   90.00
#
_symmetry.space_group_name_H-M   'P 1'
#
loop_
_entity.id
_entity.type
_entity.pdbx_description
1 polymer ?
#
loop_
_entity_poly.entity_id
_entity_poly.type
_entity_poly.pdbx_seq_one_letter_code
_entity_poly.pdbx_strand_id
1 'polypeptide(L)' 'MKFETIELGKPGPEEVLIQHEAIGLNFIDTYHRSGLYPLDLPSGIGGEGSGIIKEIGAKVKDFSVGDRVAYAGTPLG' A
#
# COMPACT_ATOMS: atom_id res chain seq x y z
N MET A 1 -4.58 13.92 9.90
CA MET A 1 -3.52 12.91 9.69
C MET A 1 -2.31 13.33 10.48
N LYS A 2 -1.54 12.35 10.95
CA LYS A 2 -0.30 12.57 11.68
C LYS A 2 0.75 11.63 11.05
N PHE A 3 1.96 12.14 10.88
CA PHE A 3 3.08 11.31 10.47
C PHE A 3 3.55 10.46 11.65
N GLU A 4 3.66 9.16 11.43
CA GLU A 4 4.10 8.20 12.43
C GLU A 4 5.10 7.25 11.79
N THR A 5 6.17 6.94 12.52
CA THR A 5 7.11 5.89 12.14
C THR A 5 6.54 4.56 12.61
N ILE A 6 6.41 3.60 11.69
CA ILE A 6 5.97 2.25 11.98
C ILE A 6 7.02 1.25 11.53
N GLU A 7 7.07 0.09 12.20
CA GLU A 7 7.83 -1.06 11.73
C GLU A 7 6.89 -1.96 10.91
N LEU A 8 7.33 -2.32 9.71
CA LEU A 8 6.61 -3.25 8.85
C LEU A 8 7.06 -4.68 9.14
N GLY A 9 6.11 -5.61 9.20
CA GLY A 9 6.40 -7.03 9.21
C GLY A 9 6.91 -7.51 7.85
N LYS A 10 7.38 -8.77 7.80
CA LYS A 10 7.67 -9.43 6.53
C LYS A 10 6.36 -9.63 5.74
N PRO A 11 6.40 -9.59 4.39
CA PRO A 11 5.22 -9.89 3.60
C PRO A 11 4.73 -11.31 3.90
N GLY A 12 3.42 -11.47 3.93
CA GLY A 12 2.77 -12.78 3.95
C GLY A 12 3.12 -13.62 2.72
N PRO A 13 2.74 -14.91 2.69
CA PRO A 13 3.19 -15.84 1.65
C PRO A 13 2.86 -15.40 0.22
N GLU A 14 1.76 -14.67 0.01
CA GLU A 14 1.27 -14.22 -1.31
C GLU A 14 1.42 -12.70 -1.49
N GLU A 15 2.13 -12.03 -0.60
CA GLU A 15 2.28 -10.57 -0.59
C GLU A 15 3.65 -10.14 -1.11
N VAL A 16 3.74 -8.88 -1.53
CA VAL A 16 5.00 -8.21 -1.86
C VAL A 16 5.16 -6.97 -1.00
N LEU A 17 6.38 -6.69 -0.56
CA LEU A 17 6.71 -5.46 0.14
C LEU A 17 7.26 -4.44 -0.87
N ILE A 18 6.56 -3.32 -1.02
CA ILE A 18 6.93 -2.26 -1.97
C ILE A 18 7.56 -1.10 -1.21
N GLN A 19 8.76 -0.70 -1.62
CA GLN A 19 9.29 0.62 -1.27
C GLN A 19 8.70 1.64 -2.25
N HIS A 20 7.74 2.42 -1.77
CA HIS A 20 7.13 3.50 -2.53
C HIS A 20 8.15 4.57 -2.92
N GLU A 21 8.17 4.93 -4.20
CA GLU A 21 8.92 6.08 -4.74
C GLU A 21 8.00 7.27 -4.98
N ALA A 22 6.72 7.02 -5.29
CA ALA A 22 5.67 8.03 -5.40
C ALA A 22 4.32 7.45 -4.96
N ILE A 23 3.48 8.31 -4.39
CA ILE A 23 2.10 8.01 -4.00
C ILE A 23 1.15 9.01 -4.66
N GLY A 24 0.04 8.50 -5.17
CA GLY A 24 -1.06 9.31 -5.68
C GLY A 24 -1.89 9.87 -4.53
N LEU A 25 -2.32 11.13 -4.69
CA LEU A 25 -3.31 11.73 -3.80
C LEU A 25 -4.59 11.95 -4.61
N ASN A 26 -5.68 11.34 -4.17
CA ASN A 26 -6.95 11.40 -4.87
C ASN A 26 -8.02 12.04 -3.97
N PHE A 27 -9.04 12.66 -4.56
CA PHE A 27 -10.12 13.26 -3.78
C PHE A 27 -10.90 12.24 -2.95
N ILE A 28 -10.93 10.96 -3.38
CA ILE A 28 -11.55 9.86 -2.62
C ILE A 28 -10.95 9.68 -1.21
N ASP A 29 -9.68 10.06 -1.00
CA ASP A 29 -9.06 10.03 0.34
C ASP A 29 -9.81 10.93 1.34
N THR A 30 -10.46 12.00 0.86
CA THR A 30 -11.30 12.86 1.69
C THR A 30 -12.62 12.19 2.07
N TYR A 31 -13.15 11.31 1.23
CA TYR A 31 -14.37 10.54 1.51
C TYR A 31 -14.10 9.49 2.58
N HIS A 32 -12.95 8.83 2.54
CA HIS A 32 -12.50 7.95 3.61
C HIS A 32 -12.30 8.71 4.93
N ARG A 33 -11.62 9.86 4.89
CA ARG A 33 -11.35 10.68 6.09
C ARG A 33 -12.59 11.30 6.73
N SER A 34 -13.59 11.67 5.92
CA SER A 34 -14.85 12.24 6.40
C SER A 34 -15.83 11.16 6.89
N GLY A 35 -15.57 9.89 6.61
CA GLY A 35 -16.46 8.78 6.92
C GLY A 35 -17.60 8.60 5.91
N LEU A 36 -17.61 9.34 4.79
CA LEU A 36 -18.56 9.11 3.70
C LEU A 36 -18.39 7.70 3.12
N TYR A 37 -17.13 7.27 2.95
CA TYR A 37 -16.76 5.88 2.65
C TYR A 37 -16.12 5.27 3.90
N PRO A 38 -16.89 4.51 4.70
CA PRO A 38 -16.42 4.02 5.99
C PRO A 38 -15.34 2.95 5.84
N LEU A 39 -14.39 2.95 6.77
CA LEU A 39 -13.29 1.99 6.87
C LEU A 39 -13.02 1.70 8.35
N ASP A 40 -12.45 0.53 8.64
CA ASP A 40 -11.92 0.22 9.97
C ASP A 40 -10.66 1.05 10.24
N LEU A 41 -10.59 1.71 11.40
CA LEU A 41 -9.48 2.60 11.77
C LEU A 41 -8.58 1.96 12.83
N PRO A 42 -7.25 2.19 12.79
CA PRO A 42 -6.52 2.96 11.76
C PRO A 42 -6.33 2.17 10.45
N SER A 43 -6.63 2.80 9.31
CA SER A 43 -6.59 2.14 7.98
C SER A 43 -5.35 2.45 7.13
N GLY A 44 -4.54 3.43 7.50
CA GLY A 44 -3.45 3.95 6.64
C GLY A 44 -3.93 4.84 5.48
N ILE A 45 -5.06 4.49 4.85
CA ILE A 45 -5.62 5.06 3.60
C ILE A 45 -4.58 5.25 2.47
N GLY A 46 -5.04 5.71 1.30
CA GLY A 46 -4.26 5.70 0.07
C GLY A 46 -4.46 4.38 -0.69
N GLY A 47 -4.55 4.49 -2.01
CA GLY A 47 -4.77 3.34 -2.89
C GLY A 47 -4.10 3.52 -4.25
N GLU A 48 -3.16 4.47 -4.36
CA GLU A 48 -2.44 4.76 -5.60
C GLU A 48 -0.96 4.92 -5.26
N GLY A 49 -0.12 4.07 -5.85
CA GLY A 49 1.29 4.03 -5.52
C GLY A 49 2.15 3.46 -6.65
N SER A 50 3.42 3.85 -6.67
CA SER A 50 4.45 3.21 -7.50
C SER A 50 5.77 3.12 -6.75
N GLY A 51 6.53 2.09 -7.05
CA GLY A 51 7.80 1.85 -6.38
C GLY A 51 8.48 0.56 -6.81
N ILE A 52 9.34 0.06 -5.93
CA ILE A 52 10.20 -1.09 -6.19
C ILE A 52 9.90 -2.18 -5.16
N ILE A 53 9.72 -3.42 -5.63
CA ILE A 53 9.58 -4.58 -4.73
C ILE A 53 10.89 -4.83 -4.00
N LYS A 54 10.83 -4.86 -2.65
CA LYS A 54 11.98 -5.13 -1.78
C LYS A 54 11.99 -6.54 -1.21
N GLU A 55 10.82 -7.11 -0.94
CA GLU A 55 10.67 -8.48 -0.46
C GLU A 55 9.43 -9.11 -1.09
N ILE A 56 9.45 -10.44 -1.24
CA ILE A 56 8.32 -11.22 -1.75
C ILE A 56 8.03 -12.38 -0.81
N GLY A 57 6.75 -12.73 -0.68
CA GLY A 57 6.29 -13.92 0.01
C GLY A 57 6.68 -15.22 -0.71
N ALA A 58 6.75 -16.31 0.04
CA ALA A 58 7.21 -17.61 -0.45
C ALA A 58 6.35 -18.25 -1.56
N LYS A 59 5.13 -17.76 -1.78
CA LYS A 59 4.19 -18.24 -2.80
C LYS A 59 3.99 -17.26 -3.97
N VAL A 60 4.66 -16.10 -3.95
CA VAL A 60 4.65 -15.15 -5.07
C VAL A 60 5.40 -15.76 -6.26
N LYS A 61 4.77 -15.75 -7.44
CA LYS A 61 5.34 -16.33 -8.67
C LYS A 61 5.54 -15.33 -9.79
N ASP A 62 4.70 -14.31 -9.83
CA ASP A 62 4.61 -13.38 -10.96
C ASP A 62 5.45 -12.11 -10.77
N PHE A 63 6.09 -11.96 -9.59
CA PHE A 63 6.90 -10.80 -9.23
C PHE A 63 8.23 -11.21 -8.62
N SER A 64 9.23 -10.36 -8.82
CA SER A 64 10.59 -10.51 -8.30
C SER A 64 11.03 -9.27 -7.51
N VAL A 65 11.97 -9.47 -6.58
CA VAL A 65 12.65 -8.36 -5.91
C VAL A 65 13.39 -7.51 -6.96
N GLY A 66 13.19 -6.19 -6.92
CA GLY A 66 13.72 -5.23 -7.88
C GLY A 66 12.75 -4.82 -8.99
N ASP A 67 11.61 -5.49 -9.13
CA ASP A 67 10.59 -5.10 -10.10
C ASP A 67 10.01 -3.72 -9.77
N ARG A 68 9.80 -2.92 -10.82
CA ARG A 68 9.10 -1.64 -10.75
C ARG A 68 7.61 -1.90 -10.94
N VAL A 69 6.82 -1.54 -9.94
CA VAL A 69 5.38 -1.79 -9.92
C VAL A 69 4.60 -0.51 -9.67
N ALA A 70 3.36 -0.49 -10.15
CA ALA A 70 2.37 0.53 -9.85
C ALA A 70 1.02 -0.15 -9.57
N TYR A 71 0.24 0.45 -8.68
CA TYR A 71 -1.12 0.00 -8.38
C TYR A 71 -2.06 1.19 -8.24
N ALA A 72 -3.33 0.92 -8.48
CA ALA A 72 -4.43 1.84 -8.28
C ALA A 72 -5.67 1.05 -7.83
N GLY A 73 -6.33 1.49 -6.76
CA GLY A 73 -7.52 0.87 -6.20
C GLY A 73 -7.27 0.13 -4.89
N THR A 74 -8.03 -0.93 -4.66
CA THR A 74 -8.02 -1.73 -3.43
C THR A 74 -7.06 -2.93 -3.51
N PRO A 75 -6.55 -3.44 -2.37
CA PRO A 75 -6.78 -2.96 -1.00
C PRO A 75 -6.10 -1.60 -0.74
N LEU A 76 -6.63 -0.84 0.22
CA LEU A 76 -6.01 0.40 0.68
C LEU A 76 -4.78 0.09 1.53
N GLY A 77 -3.78 0.97 1.48
CA GLY A 77 -2.46 0.77 2.09
C GLY A 77 -1.45 0.25 1.09
#